data_AF-A0A932KMA6-F1
#
_entry.id   AF-A0A932KMA6-F1
#
_cell.length_a   1.000
_cell.length_b   1.000
_cell.length_c   1.000
_cell.angle_alpha   90.00
_cell.angle_beta   90.00
_cell.angle_gamma   90.00
#
_symmetry.space_group_name_H-M   'P 1'
#
loop_
_entity.id
_entity.type
_entity.pdbx_description
1 polymer ?
#
loop_
_entity_poly.entity_id
_entity_poly.type
_entity_poly.pdbx_seq_one_letter_code
_entity_poly.pdbx_strand_id
1 'polypeptide(L)'
;MAANTVVRARIDEHIKEEASVVLAAMGLTVSDAFRIMLTRVAREKALPFEPLIPNDVTIQAIKDARRGVKMKSFKSVDDLMADLNADD
;
A
#
# COMPACT_ATOMS: atom_id res chain seq x y z
N MET A 1 9.14 16.35 -27.00
CA MET A 1 10.17 15.77 -26.10
C MET A 1 9.44 15.09 -24.95
N ALA A 2 9.83 13.87 -24.58
CA ALA A 2 9.28 13.26 -23.36
C ALA A 2 9.69 14.13 -22.17
N ALA A 3 8.72 14.56 -21.35
CA ALA A 3 9.00 15.36 -20.16
C ALA A 3 9.70 14.46 -19.13
N ASN A 4 11.01 14.59 -18.98
CA ASN A 4 11.76 13.87 -17.96
C ASN A 4 11.55 14.54 -16.60
N THR A 5 11.10 13.76 -15.61
CA THR A 5 10.98 14.18 -14.21
C THR A 5 11.93 13.38 -13.34
N VAL A 6 12.48 14.03 -12.31
CA VAL A 6 13.40 13.40 -11.35
C VAL A 6 12.64 13.00 -10.09
N VAL A 7 12.80 11.74 -9.69
CA VAL A 7 12.33 11.25 -8.39
C VAL A 7 13.50 11.30 -7.40
N ARG A 8 13.30 11.95 -6.25
CA ARG A 8 14.27 11.97 -5.14
C ARG A 8 13.60 11.39 -3.89
N ALA A 9 14.20 10.37 -3.30
CA ALA A 9 13.75 9.77 -2.05
C ALA A 9 14.91 9.76 -1.06
N ARG A 10 14.62 10.10 0.21
CA ARG A 10 15.58 9.90 1.30
C ARG A 10 15.51 8.44 1.73
N ILE A 11 16.67 7.85 1.95
CA ILE A 11 16.83 6.49 2.43
C ILE A 11 18.06 6.45 3.33
N ASP A 12 18.07 5.51 4.25
CA ASP A 12 19.25 5.18 5.03
C ASP A 12 20.42 4.76 4.10
N GLU A 13 21.63 5.19 4.45
CA GLU A 13 22.83 4.95 3.63
C GLU A 13 23.17 3.45 3.55
N HIS A 14 23.06 2.73 4.66
CA HIS A 14 23.36 1.31 4.71
C HIS A 14 22.37 0.51 3.84
N ILE A 15 21.08 0.85 3.91
CA ILE A 15 20.06 0.23 3.06
C ILE A 15 20.33 0.50 1.57
N LYS A 16 20.74 1.73 1.22
CA LYS A 16 21.09 2.07 -0.17
C LYS A 16 22.27 1.24 -0.67
N GLU A 17 23.31 1.06 0.14
CA GLU A 17 24.48 0.27 -0.22
C GLU A 17 24.11 -1.20 -0.43
N GLU A 18 23.40 -1.80 0.53
CA GLU A 18 22.96 -3.19 0.45
C GLU A 18 22.09 -3.44 -0.79
N ALA A 19 21.09 -2.58 -1.01
CA ALA A 19 20.22 -2.67 -2.19
C ALA A 19 21.01 -2.52 -3.49
N SER A 20 22.03 -1.66 -3.53
CA SER A 20 22.86 -1.46 -4.71
C SER A 20 23.67 -2.71 -5.06
N VAL A 21 24.22 -3.42 -4.07
CA VAL A 21 24.95 -4.68 -4.26
C VAL A 21 24.03 -5.76 -4.80
N VAL A 22 22.86 -5.94 -4.18
CA VAL A 22 21.88 -6.96 -4.59
C VAL A 22 21.36 -6.70 -6.00
N LEU A 23 21.00 -5.45 -6.33
CA LEU A 23 20.51 -5.10 -7.66
C LEU A 23 21.61 -5.22 -8.73
N ALA A 24 22.86 -4.87 -8.41
CA ALA A 24 23.97 -5.02 -9.34
C ALA A 24 24.22 -6.50 -9.69
N ALA A 25 24.07 -7.43 -8.73
CA ALA A 25 24.12 -8.86 -9.00
C ALA A 25 23.03 -9.35 -9.97
N MET A 26 21.92 -8.61 -10.07
CA MET A 26 20.84 -8.83 -11.04
C MET A 26 21.01 -8.03 -12.35
N GLY A 27 22.10 -7.27 -12.50
CA GLY A 27 22.34 -6.41 -13.66
C GLY A 27 21.49 -5.13 -13.67
N LEU A 28 20.99 -4.69 -12.51
CA LEU A 28 20.14 -3.52 -12.36
C LEU A 28 20.80 -2.44 -11.51
N THR A 29 20.54 -1.17 -11.84
CA THR A 29 20.81 -0.05 -10.94
C THR A 29 19.63 0.22 -10.01
N VAL A 30 19.85 0.97 -8.93
CA VAL A 30 18.75 1.48 -8.08
C VAL A 30 17.72 2.25 -8.91
N SER A 31 18.18 3.04 -9.88
CA SER A 31 17.29 3.80 -10.78
C SER A 31 16.45 2.89 -11.68
N ASP A 32 16.98 1.74 -12.13
CA ASP A 32 16.22 0.76 -12.90
C ASP A 32 15.11 0.15 -12.06
N ALA A 33 15.43 -0.28 -10.84
CA ALA A 33 14.46 -0.83 -9.91
C ALA A 33 13.35 0.16 -9.58
N PHE A 34 13.68 1.43 -9.31
CA PHE A 34 12.70 2.49 -9.06
C PHE A 34 11.79 2.73 -10.27
N ARG A 35 12.33 2.76 -11.49
CA ARG A 35 11.53 2.91 -12.71
C ARG A 35 10.55 1.75 -12.88
N ILE A 36 11.03 0.51 -12.75
CA ILE A 36 10.19 -0.69 -12.83
C ILE A 36 9.06 -0.63 -11.79
N MET A 37 9.39 -0.32 -10.54
CA MET A 37 8.43 -0.19 -9.44
C MET A 37 7.34 0.84 -9.74
N LEU A 38 7.73 2.07 -10.11
CA LEU A 38 6.78 3.15 -10.37
C LEU A 38 5.92 2.89 -11.61
N THR A 39 6.49 2.30 -12.67
CA THR A 39 5.73 1.86 -13.84
C THR A 39 4.69 0.81 -13.46
N ARG A 40 5.05 -0.15 -12.59
CA ARG A 40 4.12 -1.18 -12.13
C ARG A 40 2.98 -0.60 -11.31
N VAL A 41 3.28 0.29 -10.35
CA VAL A 41 2.26 1.00 -9.56
C VAL A 41 1.31 1.80 -10.46
N ALA A 42 1.85 2.52 -11.44
CA ALA A 42 1.04 3.32 -12.36
C ALA A 42 0.09 2.46 -13.22
N ARG A 43 0.54 1.27 -13.63
CA ARG A 43 -0.22 0.35 -14.48
C ARG A 43 -1.23 -0.49 -13.69
N GLU A 44 -0.81 -1.07 -12.58
CA GLU A 44 -1.59 -2.07 -11.82
C GLU A 44 -2.48 -1.45 -10.75
N LYS A 45 -2.29 -0.16 -10.44
CA LYS A 45 -3.02 0.56 -9.38
C LYS A 45 -2.91 -0.12 -8.01
N ALA A 46 -1.82 -0.87 -7.81
CA ALA A 46 -1.50 -1.59 -6.60
C ALA A 46 0.00 -1.46 -6.31
N LEU A 47 0.37 -1.63 -5.03
CA LEU A 47 1.77 -1.75 -4.66
C LEU A 47 2.33 -3.09 -5.18
N PRO A 48 3.59 -3.12 -5.64
CA PRO A 48 4.21 -4.33 -6.19
C PRO A 48 4.64 -5.32 -5.10
N PHE A 49 4.32 -5.01 -3.86
CA PHE A 49 4.42 -5.86 -2.68
C PHE A 49 3.08 -5.80 -1.96
N GLU A 50 2.71 -6.90 -1.32
CA GLU A 50 1.54 -6.90 -0.45
C GLU A 50 1.85 -6.02 0.77
N PRO A 51 1.00 -5.03 1.13
CA PRO A 51 1.10 -4.38 2.42
C PRO A 51 0.77 -5.44 3.49
N LEU A 52 1.82 -6.15 3.92
CA LEU A 52 1.75 -7.41 4.67
C LEU A 52 1.14 -7.27 6.08
N ILE A 53 1.00 -6.04 6.59
CA ILE A 53 0.59 -5.82 7.97
C ILE A 53 -0.43 -4.68 8.00
N PRO A 54 -1.71 -4.97 8.26
CA PRO A 54 -2.70 -3.93 8.53
C PRO A 54 -2.23 -3.07 9.70
N ASN A 55 -2.53 -1.77 9.68
CA ASN A 55 -2.19 -0.89 10.79
C ASN A 55 -2.97 -1.27 12.07
N ASP A 56 -2.57 -0.72 13.21
CA ASP A 56 -3.16 -1.06 14.52
C ASP A 56 -4.68 -0.83 14.56
N VAL A 57 -5.16 0.22 13.90
CA VAL A 57 -6.60 0.54 13.82
C VAL A 57 -7.35 -0.57 13.09
N THR A 58 -6.86 -0.99 11.93
CA THR A 58 -7.46 -2.07 11.13
C THR A 58 -7.37 -3.41 11.86
N ILE A 59 -6.24 -3.70 12.51
CA ILE A 59 -6.08 -4.91 13.35
C ILE A 59 -7.14 -4.91 14.46
N GLN A 60 -7.33 -3.79 15.15
CA GLN A 60 -8.29 -3.69 16.24
C GLN A 60 -9.73 -3.84 15.72
N ALA A 61 -10.06 -3.22 14.59
CA ALA A 61 -11.37 -3.38 13.95
C ALA A 61 -11.66 -4.85 13.59
N ILE A 62 -10.69 -5.57 13.04
CA ILE A 62 -10.80 -7.01 12.74
C ILE A 62 -11.02 -7.82 14.03
N LYS A 63 -10.29 -7.51 15.12
CA LYS A 63 -10.44 -8.18 16.42
C LYS A 63 -11.81 -7.91 17.05
N ASP A 64 -12.32 -6.69 16.96
CA ASP A 64 -13.64 -6.33 17.48
C ASP A 64 -14.74 -7.04 16.69
N ALA A 65 -14.64 -7.03 15.36
CA ALA A 65 -15.55 -7.75 14.47
C ALA A 65 -15.61 -9.26 14.75
N ARG A 66 -14.46 -9.92 14.89
CA ARG A 66 -14.38 -11.36 15.22
C ARG A 66 -14.95 -11.70 16.60
N ARG A 67 -14.93 -10.76 17.54
CA ARG A 67 -15.49 -10.91 18.90
C ARG A 67 -16.96 -10.50 18.99
N GLY A 68 -17.56 -10.01 17.91
CA GLY A 68 -18.91 -9.45 17.92
C GLY A 68 -19.04 -8.14 18.70
N VAL A 69 -17.93 -7.46 18.95
CA VAL A 69 -17.89 -6.19 19.70
C VAL A 69 -18.02 -5.04 18.71
N LYS A 70 -18.87 -4.05 19.03
CA LYS A 70 -19.14 -2.86 18.17
C LYS A 70 -19.67 -3.21 16.77
N MET A 71 -20.41 -4.31 16.64
CA MET A 71 -21.06 -4.70 15.40
C MET A 71 -22.53 -4.28 15.40
N LYS A 72 -22.99 -3.68 14.30
CA LYS A 72 -24.42 -3.46 14.03
C LYS A 72 -24.92 -4.55 13.08
N SER A 73 -26.14 -5.03 13.30
CA SER A 73 -26.84 -5.93 12.38
C SER A 73 -28.03 -5.21 11.77
N PHE A 74 -28.27 -5.46 10.48
CA PHE A 74 -29.35 -4.82 9.72
C PHE A 74 -30.27 -5.89 9.13
N LYS A 75 -31.53 -5.55 8.90
CA LYS A 75 -32.54 -6.47 8.37
C LYS A 75 -32.54 -6.52 6.83
N SER A 76 -32.02 -5.47 6.20
CA SER A 76 -31.91 -5.34 4.75
C SER A 76 -30.65 -4.58 4.36
N VAL A 77 -30.28 -4.66 3.08
CA VAL A 77 -29.19 -3.84 2.51
C VAL A 77 -29.56 -2.35 2.54
N ASP A 78 -30.84 -2.02 2.34
CA ASP A 78 -31.31 -0.63 2.38
C ASP A 78 -31.11 0.00 3.77
N ASP A 79 -31.42 -0.75 4.84
CA ASP A 79 -31.18 -0.30 6.23
C ASP A 79 -29.70 -0.07 6.53
N LEU A 80 -28.82 -0.92 5.99
CA LEU A 80 -27.37 -0.79 6.12
C LEU A 80 -26.88 0.48 5.40
N MET A 81 -27.30 0.69 4.16
CA MET A 81 -26.87 1.85 3.36
C MET A 81 -27.38 3.16 3.94
N ALA A 82 -28.58 3.17 4.53
CA ALA A 82 -29.11 4.32 5.24
C ALA A 82 -28.27 4.70 6.48
N ASP A 83 -27.78 3.72 7.25
CA ASP A 83 -26.89 3.99 8.40
C ASP A 83 -25.49 4.45 7.97
N LEU A 84 -24.93 3.86 6.91
CA LEU A 84 -23.59 4.23 6.42
C LEU A 84 -23.54 5.65 5.84
N ASN A 85 -24.61 6.09 5.18
CA ASN A 85 -24.70 7.42 4.56
C ASN A 85 -25.34 8.47 5.48
N ALA A 86 -25.62 8.16 6.74
CA ALA A 86 -26.29 9.08 7.66
C ALA A 86 -25.44 10.31 8.04
N ASP A 87 -24.12 10.24 7.82
CA ASP A 87 -23.14 11.28 8.15
C ASP A 87 -22.53 11.98 6.90
N ASP A 88 -23.01 11.65 5.68
CA ASP A 88 -22.70 12.38 4.42
C ASP A 88 -23.64 13.58 4.22
#